data_AF-A0A941ATM4-F1
#
_entry.id   AF-A0A941ATM4-F1
#
_cell.length_a   1.000
_cell.length_b   1.000
_cell.length_c   1.000
_cell.angle_alpha   90.00
_cell.angle_beta   90.00
_cell.angle_gamma   90.00
#
_symmetry.space_group_name_H-M   'P 1'
#
loop_
_entity.id
_entity.type
_entity.pdbx_description
1 polymer ?
#
loop_
_entity_poly.entity_id
_entity_poly.type
_entity_poly.pdbx_seq_one_letter_code
_entity_poly.pdbx_strand_id
1 'polypeptide(L)'
;MCRNIRTLYNFDPPATGDEIRASALQFVRKLSGFNAPSKANEAAFNLAVQQVTDAATTLINSLTTFSPPRDRETERRKAAALSAKRFGRASPPGDRPKPKPLREPA
;
A
#
# COMPACT_ATOMS: atom_id res chain seq x y z
N MET A 1 -0.30 -9.86 5.25
CA MET A 1 0.67 -8.75 5.12
C MET A 1 -0.03 -7.47 4.68
N CYS A 2 0.27 -6.34 5.35
CA CYS A 2 -0.19 -5.00 4.98
C CYS A 2 0.52 -4.54 3.70
N ARG A 3 -0.04 -4.92 2.55
CA ARG A 3 0.52 -4.67 1.22
C ARG A 3 0.69 -3.17 0.90
N ASN A 4 0.12 -2.30 1.74
CA ASN A 4 -0.01 -0.87 1.53
C ASN A 4 0.73 0.00 2.56
N ILE A 5 1.38 -0.58 3.57
CA ILE A 5 2.22 0.19 4.49
C ILE A 5 3.61 0.33 3.84
N ARG A 6 4.02 1.57 3.57
CA ARG A 6 5.30 1.89 2.90
C ARG A 6 6.38 2.17 3.94
N THR A 7 7.63 1.89 3.60
CA THR A 7 8.77 2.41 4.36
C THR A 7 8.85 3.91 4.15
N LEU A 8 8.89 4.70 5.22
CA LEU A 8 8.93 6.17 5.20
C LEU A 8 10.25 6.77 5.72
N TYR A 9 11.14 5.93 6.25
CA TYR A 9 12.42 6.37 6.78
C TYR A 9 13.48 6.62 5.70
N ASN A 10 14.36 7.59 5.95
CA ASN A 10 15.51 7.95 5.12
C ASN A 10 15.15 8.39 3.69
N PHE A 11 14.19 9.32 3.54
CA PHE A 11 13.86 9.95 2.27
C PHE A 11 14.29 11.41 2.25
N ASP A 12 14.66 11.89 1.06
CA ASP A 12 14.85 13.32 0.79
C ASP A 12 13.90 13.72 -0.37
N PRO A 13 12.91 14.61 -0.15
CA PRO A 13 12.54 15.25 1.12
C PRO A 13 11.94 14.26 2.14
N PRO A 14 11.99 14.57 3.46
CA PRO A 14 11.49 13.70 4.53
C PRO A 14 9.99 13.45 4.42
N ALA A 15 9.54 12.27 4.87
CA ALA A 15 8.15 11.85 4.77
C ALA A 15 7.19 12.86 5.42
N THR A 16 6.08 13.14 4.75
CA THR A 16 5.10 14.11 5.26
C THR A 16 4.19 13.48 6.32
N GLY A 17 3.59 14.31 7.18
CA GLY A 17 2.62 13.85 8.18
C GLY A 17 1.45 13.06 7.56
N ASP A 18 1.02 13.43 6.35
CA ASP A 18 -0.03 12.71 5.61
C ASP A 18 0.39 11.30 5.21
N GLU A 19 1.65 11.11 4.80
CA GLU A 19 2.19 9.78 4.45
C GLU A 19 2.26 8.87 5.69
N ILE A 20 2.65 9.43 6.82
CA ILE A 20 2.69 8.74 8.12
C ILE A 20 1.27 8.37 8.56
N ARG A 21 0.33 9.33 8.52
CA ARG A 21 -1.07 9.11 8.88
C ARG A 21 -1.74 8.08 7.96
N ALA A 22 -1.47 8.13 6.66
CA ALA A 22 -1.97 7.13 5.71
C ALA A 22 -1.44 5.73 6.05
N SER A 23 -0.18 5.61 6.46
CA SER A 23 0.41 4.34 6.88
C SER A 23 -0.20 3.84 8.20
N ALA A 24 -0.40 4.73 9.17
CA ALA A 24 -1.09 4.44 10.43
C ALA A 24 -2.53 3.94 10.20
N LEU A 25 -3.27 4.58 9.28
CA LEU A 25 -4.61 4.15 8.89
C LEU A 25 -4.61 2.71 8.35
N GLN A 26 -3.67 2.37 7.46
CA GLN A 26 -3.59 1.01 6.91
C GLN A 26 -3.21 -0.03 7.97
N PHE A 27 -2.39 0.35 8.96
CA PHE A 27 -2.08 -0.48 10.13
C PHE A 27 -3.34 -0.76 10.96
N VAL A 28 -4.07 0.28 11.35
CA VAL A 28 -5.29 0.14 12.15
C VAL A 28 -6.37 -0.65 11.40
N ARG A 29 -6.54 -0.44 10.09
CA ARG A 29 -7.43 -1.27 9.26
C ARG A 29 -7.04 -2.75 9.27
N LYS A 30 -5.74 -3.05 9.19
CA LYS A 30 -5.30 -4.44 9.23
C LYS A 30 -5.56 -5.08 10.58
N LEU A 31 -5.32 -4.35 11.67
CA LEU A 31 -5.48 -4.85 13.03
C LEU A 31 -6.96 -5.07 13.37
N SER A 32 -7.81 -4.10 13.04
CA SER A 32 -9.24 -4.15 13.31
C SER A 32 -10.03 -5.06 12.36
N GLY A 33 -9.51 -5.30 11.14
CA GLY A 33 -10.23 -6.05 10.10
C GLY A 33 -11.30 -5.23 9.37
N PHE A 34 -11.52 -3.96 9.75
CA PHE A 34 -12.50 -3.08 9.13
C PHE A 34 -11.84 -2.20 8.07
N ASN A 35 -12.46 -2.10 6.88
CA ASN A 35 -12.09 -1.07 5.92
C ASN A 35 -12.68 0.31 6.30
N ALA A 36 -13.88 0.30 6.86
CA ALA A 36 -14.56 1.45 7.44
C ALA A 36 -15.12 1.04 8.81
N PRO A 37 -14.85 1.80 9.89
CA PRO A 37 -15.43 1.51 11.19
C PRO A 37 -16.94 1.75 11.19
N SER A 38 -17.67 1.03 12.05
CA SER A 38 -19.07 1.38 12.36
C SER A 38 -19.12 2.68 13.17
N LYS A 39 -20.28 3.37 13.18
CA LYS A 39 -20.48 4.60 13.98
C LYS A 39 -20.10 4.41 15.46
N ALA A 40 -20.40 3.25 16.02
CA ALA A 40 -20.07 2.93 17.41
C ALA A 40 -18.55 2.83 17.68
N ASN A 41 -17.78 2.37 16.69
CA ASN A 41 -16.34 2.15 16.81
C ASN A 41 -15.49 3.28 16.22
N GLU A 42 -16.13 4.28 15.61
CA GLU A 42 -15.45 5.36 14.88
C GLU A 42 -14.50 6.16 15.78
N ALA A 43 -14.94 6.51 17.00
CA ALA A 43 -14.12 7.24 17.95
C ALA A 43 -12.86 6.45 18.35
N ALA A 44 -13.01 5.16 18.70
CA ALA A 44 -11.89 4.30 19.07
C ALA A 44 -10.92 4.08 17.89
N PHE A 45 -11.47 3.89 16.68
CA PHE A 45 -10.69 3.72 15.46
C PHE A 45 -9.87 4.97 15.15
N ASN A 46 -10.49 6.16 15.19
CA ASN A 46 -9.82 7.43 14.91
C ASN A 46 -8.75 7.75 15.96
N LEU A 47 -9.01 7.47 17.24
CA LEU A 47 -8.02 7.62 18.31
C LEU A 47 -6.80 6.71 18.08
N ALA A 48 -7.03 5.45 17.71
CA ALA A 48 -5.93 4.53 17.42
C ALA A 48 -5.09 5.00 16.23
N VAL A 49 -5.72 5.52 15.17
CA VAL A 49 -4.99 6.09 14.02
C VAL A 49 -4.13 7.27 14.46
N GLN A 50 -4.66 8.16 15.30
CA GLN A 50 -3.92 9.31 15.82
C GLN A 50 -2.70 8.86 16.64
N GLN A 51 -2.88 7.99 17.62
CA GLN A 51 -1.80 7.51 18.48
C GLN A 51 -0.69 6.80 17.70
N VAL A 52 -1.06 5.99 16.69
CA VAL A 52 -0.08 5.32 15.82
C VAL A 52 0.64 6.35 14.94
N THR A 53 -0.06 7.39 14.47
CA THR A 53 0.57 8.48 13.70
C THR A 53 1.61 9.22 14.53
N ASP A 54 1.26 9.56 15.78
CA ASP A 54 2.17 10.27 16.70
C ASP A 54 3.40 9.41 17.02
N ALA A 55 3.19 8.14 17.40
CA ALA A 55 4.28 7.21 17.68
C ALA A 55 5.19 6.99 16.46
N ALA A 56 4.61 6.85 15.26
CA ALA A 56 5.38 6.69 14.03
C ALA A 56 6.17 7.95 13.66
N THR A 57 5.59 9.14 13.91
CA THR A 57 6.26 10.43 13.70
C THR A 57 7.47 10.56 14.63
N THR A 58 7.29 10.29 15.92
CA THR A 58 8.39 10.27 16.89
C THR A 58 9.49 9.29 16.48
N LEU A 59 9.11 8.07 16.04
CA LEU A 59 10.06 7.07 15.57
C LEU A 59 10.88 7.59 14.38
N ILE A 60 10.21 8.04 13.31
CA ILE A 60 10.89 8.50 12.08
C ILE A 60 11.84 9.66 12.37
N ASN A 61 11.44 10.60 13.21
CA ASN A 61 12.25 11.75 13.58
C ASN A 61 13.44 11.40 14.50
N SER A 62 13.36 10.29 15.24
CA SER A 62 14.42 9.86 16.17
C SER A 62 15.47 8.96 15.52
N LEU A 63 15.17 8.36 14.35
CA LEU A 63 16.07 7.44 13.68
C LEU A 63 17.19 8.18 12.95
N THR A 64 18.45 7.78 13.18
CA THR A 64 19.63 8.32 12.50
C THR A 64 20.29 7.25 11.63
N THR A 65 20.78 7.63 10.45
CA THR A 65 21.46 6.74 9.51
C THR A 65 22.59 7.46 8.80
N PHE A 66 23.65 6.72 8.47
CA PHE A 66 24.76 7.17 7.63
C PHE A 66 24.57 6.76 6.15
N SER A 67 23.49 6.05 5.85
CA SER A 67 23.18 5.62 4.48
C SER A 67 22.69 6.81 3.64
N PRO A 68 23.00 6.84 2.33
CA PRO A 68 22.48 7.88 1.45
C PRO A 68 20.94 7.91 1.47
N PRO A 69 20.32 9.10 1.37
CA PRO A 69 18.86 9.22 1.32
C PRO A 69 18.26 8.44 0.15
N ARG A 70 17.05 7.90 0.36
CA ARG A 70 16.27 7.22 -0.66
C ARG A 70 15.50 8.25 -1.48
N ASP A 71 15.55 8.09 -2.79
CA ASP A 71 14.77 8.88 -3.73
C ASP A 71 13.34 8.33 -3.86
N ARG A 72 12.35 9.22 -3.72
CA ARG A 72 10.92 8.88 -3.80
C ARG A 72 10.52 8.37 -5.18
N GLU A 73 11.09 8.93 -6.25
CA GLU A 73 10.76 8.53 -7.62
C GLU A 73 11.23 7.11 -7.91
N THR A 74 12.45 6.78 -7.50
CA THR A 74 13.04 5.46 -7.63
C THR A 74 12.22 4.41 -6.89
N GLU A 75 11.75 4.70 -5.67
CA GLU A 75 10.91 3.77 -4.91
C GLU A 75 9.51 3.62 -5.52
N ARG A 76 8.92 4.70 -6.07
CA ARG A 76 7.67 4.61 -6.84
C ARG A 76 7.83 3.72 -8.08
N ARG A 77 8.93 3.87 -8.83
CA ARG A 77 9.22 3.05 -10.02
C ARG A 77 9.43 1.59 -9.65
N LYS A 78 10.17 1.30 -8.58
CA LYS A 78 10.33 -0.07 -8.05
C LYS A 78 8.98 -0.67 -7.67
N ALA A 79 8.13 0.09 -6.96
CA ALA A 79 6.80 -0.37 -6.59
C ALA A 79 5.91 -0.64 -7.81
N ALA A 80 5.94 0.24 -8.81
CA ALA A 80 5.20 0.06 -10.07
C ALA A 80 5.68 -1.19 -10.83
N ALA A 81 7.00 -1.39 -10.94
CA ALA A 81 7.57 -2.57 -11.57
C ALA A 81 7.19 -3.87 -10.84
N LEU A 82 7.19 -3.86 -9.50
CA LEU A 82 6.74 -5.00 -8.69
C LEU A 82 5.24 -5.27 -8.85
N SER A 83 4.42 -4.22 -8.96
CA SER A 83 2.99 -4.34 -9.25
C SER A 83 2.76 -4.94 -10.65
N ALA A 84 3.45 -4.43 -11.66
CA ALA A 84 3.40 -4.96 -13.03
C ALA A 84 3.84 -6.43 -13.10
N LYS A 85 4.86 -6.86 -12.35
CA LYS A 85 5.22 -8.29 -12.28
C LYS A 85 4.13 -9.16 -11.65
N ARG A 86 3.39 -8.63 -10.67
CA ARG A 86 2.33 -9.35 -9.94
C ARG A 86 1.02 -9.42 -10.72
N PHE A 87 0.66 -8.35 -11.43
CA PHE A 87 -0.64 -8.21 -12.09
C PHE A 87 -0.56 -8.21 -13.62
N GLY A 88 0.63 -8.05 -14.20
CA GLY A 88 0.87 -7.88 -15.64
C GLY A 88 0.86 -9.16 -16.46
N ARG A 89 0.25 -10.24 -15.96
CA ARG A 89 -0.16 -11.37 -16.80
C ARG A 89 -1.68 -11.48 -16.85
N ALA A 90 -2.33 -10.40 -17.28
CA ALA A 90 -3.55 -10.54 -18.06
C ALA A 90 -3.09 -10.67 -19.52
N SER A 91 -3.36 -11.81 -20.16
CA SER A 91 -3.09 -12.00 -21.59
C SER A 91 -3.61 -10.79 -22.39
N PRO A 92 -2.91 -10.35 -23.44
CA PRO A 92 -3.40 -9.27 -24.28
C PRO A 92 -4.78 -9.66 -24.87
N PRO A 93 -5.71 -8.70 -25.00
CA PRO A 93 -7.02 -8.94 -25.60
C PRO A 93 -6.86 -9.17 -27.11
N GLY A 94 -6.43 -10.37 -27.50
CA GLY A 94 -6.18 -10.70 -28.90
C GLY A 94 -5.88 -12.19 -29.12
N ASP A 95 -5.34 -12.87 -28.11
CA ASP A 95 -4.91 -14.27 -28.25
C ASP A 95 -5.92 -15.26 -27.63
N ARG A 96 -7.21 -14.96 -27.77
CA ARG A 96 -8.27 -15.94 -27.44
C ARG A 96 -8.39 -16.92 -28.61
N PRO A 97 -8.03 -18.21 -28.45
CA PRO A 97 -8.24 -19.18 -29.50
C PRO A 97 -9.73 -19.22 -29.85
N LYS A 98 -10.07 -19.10 -31.14
CA LYS A 98 -11.46 -19.13 -31.59
C LYS A 98 -12.12 -20.44 -31.14
N PRO A 99 -13.35 -20.41 -30.61
CA PRO A 99 -14.06 -21.62 -30.25
C PRO A 99 -14.20 -22.52 -31.49
N LYS A 100 -13.81 -23.80 -31.36
CA LYS A 100 -13.99 -24.79 -32.41
C LYS A 100 -15.49 -24.84 -32.78
N PRO A 101 -15.85 -24.89 -34.07
CA PRO A 101 -17.25 -24.96 -34.47
C PRO A 101 -17.89 -26.20 -33.86
N LEU A 102 -19.03 -25.99 -33.20
CA LEU A 102 -19.88 -27.07 -32.71
C LEU A 102 -20.32 -27.90 -33.92
N ARG A 103 -19.99 -29.19 -33.89
CA ARG A 103 -20.42 -30.14 -34.91
C ARG A 103 -21.94 -30.25 -34.79
N GLU A 104 -22.68 -29.79 -35.80
CA GLU A 104 -24.12 -30.00 -35.85
C GLU A 104 -24.42 -31.51 -35.97
N PRO A 105 -25.38 -32.03 -35.19
CA PRO A 105 -25.79 -33.43 -35.30
C PRO A 105 -26.60 -33.65 -36.60
N ALA A 106 -26.41 -34.83 -37.19
CA ALA A 106 -27.06 -35.31 -38.41
C ALA A 106 -28.55 -35.61 -38.24
#